data_AF-A0A0A8EC86-F1
#
_entry.id   AF-A0A0A8EC86-F1
#
_cell.length_a   1.000
_cell.length_b   1.000
_cell.length_c   1.000
_cell.angle_alpha   90.00
_cell.angle_beta   90.00
_cell.angle_gamma   90.00
#
_symmetry.space_group_name_H-M   'P 1'
#
loop_
_entity.id
_entity.type
_entity.pdbx_description
1 polymer ?
#
loop_
_entity_poly.entity_id
_entity_poly.type
_entity_poly.pdbx_seq_one_letter_code
_entity_poly.pdbx_strand_id
1 'polypeptide(L)'
;MRGLITAVIILAVFGGGAWYVWDYNTNPNGGKAKKEAARAERNAEAKTHDPHVGDCVKVDHPNGEPLPTIVDCTSPSAQYKMGERLVGADKQCDRSSYDYSISVTGRRMADYTMCFTKV
;
A
#
# COMPACT_ATOMS: atom_id res chain seq x y z
N MET A 1 20.73 3.76 54.52
CA MET A 1 21.07 4.48 53.27
C MET A 1 21.03 3.59 52.02
N ARG A 2 21.57 2.36 52.03
CA ARG A 2 21.61 1.48 50.84
C ARG A 2 20.24 1.15 50.23
N GLY A 3 19.21 0.83 51.02
CA GLY A 3 17.88 0.46 50.48
C GLY A 3 17.09 1.61 49.83
N LEU A 4 17.36 2.85 50.23
CA LEU A 4 16.71 4.04 49.67
C LEU A 4 17.24 4.34 48.26
N ILE A 5 18.54 4.12 48.05
CA ILE A 5 19.18 4.26 46.74
C ILE A 5 18.62 3.21 45.77
N THR A 6 18.46 1.96 46.21
CA THR A 6 17.91 0.88 45.36
C THR A 6 16.47 1.15 44.95
N ALA A 7 15.63 1.66 45.86
CA ALA A 7 14.22 1.99 45.56
C ALA A 7 14.09 3.12 44.53
N VAL A 8 14.97 4.13 44.59
CA VAL A 8 14.99 5.24 43.62
C VAL A 8 15.39 4.76 42.22
N ILE A 9 16.37 3.86 42.12
CA ILE A 9 16.79 3.28 40.84
C ILE A 9 15.64 2.48 40.20
N ILE A 10 14.95 1.67 41.00
CA ILE A 10 13.81 0.86 40.54
C ILE A 10 12.69 1.79 40.02
N LEU A 11 12.30 2.81 40.78
CA LEU A 11 11.28 3.78 40.35
C LEU A 11 11.67 4.53 39.08
N ALA A 12 12.95 4.87 38.91
CA ALA A 12 13.44 5.53 37.70
C ALA A 12 13.37 4.61 36.47
N VAL A 13 13.71 3.33 36.61
CA VAL A 13 13.66 2.36 35.51
C VAL A 13 12.21 2.06 35.12
N PHE A 14 11.32 1.80 36.09
CA PHE A 14 9.92 1.52 35.82
C PHE A 14 9.15 2.76 35.35
N GLY A 15 9.42 3.93 35.93
CA GLY A 15 8.82 5.20 35.52
C GLY A 15 9.28 5.65 34.12
N GLY A 16 10.56 5.51 33.81
CA GLY A 16 11.12 5.82 32.48
C GLY A 16 10.62 4.86 31.40
N GLY A 17 10.54 3.56 31.70
CA GLY A 17 9.97 2.56 30.80
C GLY A 17 8.47 2.76 30.54
N ALA A 18 7.69 3.04 31.59
CA ALA A 18 6.26 3.32 31.47
C ALA A 18 6.00 4.62 30.71
N TRP A 19 6.78 5.68 30.94
CA TRP A 19 6.67 6.94 30.20
C TRP A 19 7.07 6.77 28.74
N TYR A 20 8.14 6.01 28.45
CA TYR A 20 8.55 5.71 27.08
C TYR A 20 7.46 4.95 26.32
N VAL A 21 6.87 3.90 26.91
CA VAL A 21 5.77 3.13 26.28
C VAL A 21 4.51 3.99 26.13
N TRP A 22 4.18 4.81 27.12
CA TRP A 22 3.02 5.69 27.08
C TRP A 22 3.19 6.81 26.04
N ASP A 23 4.35 7.44 25.94
CA ASP A 23 4.67 8.42 24.89
C ASP A 23 4.69 7.76 23.50
N TYR A 24 5.26 6.55 23.39
CA TYR A 24 5.27 5.78 22.13
C TYR A 24 3.86 5.48 21.60
N ASN A 25 2.91 5.17 22.49
CA ASN A 25 1.56 4.72 22.13
C ASN A 25 0.49 5.84 22.13
N THR A 26 0.70 6.91 22.92
CA THR A 26 -0.37 7.87 23.27
C THR A 26 -0.07 9.31 22.86
N ASN A 27 1.12 9.61 22.32
CA ASN A 27 1.48 10.98 21.94
C ASN A 27 0.55 11.52 20.81
N PRO A 28 -0.21 12.61 21.08
CA PRO A 28 -1.20 13.16 20.16
C PRO A 28 -0.59 13.82 18.91
N ASN A 29 0.72 14.08 18.89
CA ASN A 29 1.45 14.65 17.73
C ASN A 29 2.15 13.59 16.85
N GLY A 30 1.83 12.31 17.04
CA GLY A 30 2.22 11.23 16.15
C GLY A 30 3.24 10.26 16.74
N GLY A 31 2.79 9.45 17.70
CA GLY A 31 3.49 8.23 18.10
C GLY A 31 3.85 7.37 16.87
N LYS A 32 5.09 6.88 16.82
CA LYS A 32 5.62 6.10 15.69
C LYS A 32 4.70 4.94 15.31
N ALA A 33 4.05 4.31 16.28
CA ALA A 33 3.08 3.24 16.07
C ALA A 33 1.91 3.65 15.15
N LYS A 34 1.31 4.84 15.34
CA LYS A 34 0.23 5.32 14.45
C LYS A 34 0.74 5.65 13.06
N LYS A 35 1.95 6.21 12.95
CA LYS A 35 2.57 6.50 11.64
C LYS A 35 2.94 5.23 10.88
N GLU A 36 3.41 4.21 11.60
CA GLU A 36 3.74 2.89 11.06
C GLU A 36 2.48 2.13 10.65
N ALA A 37 1.43 2.13 11.47
CA ALA A 37 0.13 1.54 11.13
C ALA A 37 -0.48 2.21 9.89
N ALA A 38 -0.56 3.55 9.86
CA ALA A 38 -1.06 4.29 8.69
C ALA A 38 -0.18 4.12 7.45
N ARG A 39 1.12 3.84 7.61
CA ARG A 39 2.01 3.50 6.49
C ARG A 39 1.76 2.07 6.02
N ALA A 40 1.54 1.13 6.92
CA ALA A 40 1.21 -0.26 6.60
C ALA A 40 -0.13 -0.36 5.86
N GLU A 41 -1.15 0.37 6.31
CA GLU A 41 -2.45 0.46 5.64
C GLU A 41 -2.32 1.03 4.23
N ARG A 42 -1.64 2.18 4.07
CA ARG A 42 -1.38 2.76 2.74
C ARG A 42 -0.62 1.81 1.81
N ASN A 43 0.33 1.05 2.34
CA ASN A 43 1.05 0.06 1.55
C ASN A 43 0.17 -1.13 1.17
N ALA A 44 -0.76 -1.55 2.04
CA ALA A 44 -1.70 -2.62 1.75
C ALA A 44 -2.73 -2.18 0.68
N GLU A 45 -3.25 -0.96 0.79
CA GLU A 45 -4.15 -0.36 -0.20
C GLU A 45 -3.44 -0.13 -1.54
N ALA A 46 -2.19 0.33 -1.54
CA ALA A 46 -1.43 0.46 -2.79
C ALA A 46 -1.25 -0.89 -3.50
N LYS A 47 -1.06 -1.98 -2.75
CA LYS A 47 -0.94 -3.33 -3.31
C LYS A 47 -2.22 -3.83 -3.96
N THR A 48 -3.40 -3.44 -3.46
CA THR A 48 -4.67 -3.86 -4.08
C THR A 48 -4.89 -3.22 -5.45
N HIS A 49 -4.18 -2.14 -5.76
CA HIS A 49 -4.26 -1.41 -7.03
C HIS A 49 -3.03 -1.60 -7.93
N ASP A 50 -2.12 -2.49 -7.56
CA ASP A 50 -0.90 -2.82 -8.31
C ASP A 50 -0.94 -4.28 -8.80
N PRO A 51 -1.77 -4.58 -9.81
CA PRO A 51 -1.89 -5.93 -10.32
C PRO A 51 -0.57 -6.41 -10.94
N HIS A 52 -0.37 -7.74 -10.89
CA HIS A 52 0.70 -8.44 -11.58
C HIS A 52 0.14 -9.24 -12.76
N VAL A 53 1.02 -9.61 -13.70
CA VAL A 53 0.64 -10.45 -14.84
C VAL A 53 -0.01 -11.75 -14.33
N GLY A 54 -1.22 -12.02 -14.81
CA GLY A 54 -2.05 -13.13 -14.38
C GLY A 54 -3.17 -12.78 -13.40
N ASP A 55 -3.09 -11.62 -12.74
CA ASP A 55 -4.11 -11.19 -11.77
C ASP A 55 -5.39 -10.75 -12.48
N CYS A 56 -6.53 -11.12 -11.91
CA CYS A 56 -7.81 -10.59 -12.33
C CYS A 56 -8.13 -9.30 -11.60
N VAL A 57 -8.69 -8.36 -12.32
CA VAL A 57 -9.00 -7.02 -11.83
C VAL A 57 -10.41 -6.62 -12.18
N LYS A 58 -10.97 -5.80 -11.30
CA LYS A 58 -12.08 -4.92 -11.62
C LYS A 58 -11.48 -3.54 -11.90
N VAL A 59 -11.83 -2.92 -13.02
CA VAL A 59 -11.42 -1.53 -13.29
C VAL A 59 -12.59 -0.63 -12.92
N ASP A 60 -12.38 0.22 -11.91
CA ASP A 60 -13.31 1.31 -11.57
C ASP A 60 -12.80 2.63 -12.13
N HIS A 61 -13.67 3.64 -12.20
CA HIS A 61 -13.32 4.98 -12.65
C HIS A 61 -13.64 6.04 -11.60
N PRO A 62 -13.08 5.97 -10.37
CA PRO A 62 -13.29 7.01 -9.38
C PRO A 62 -12.78 8.34 -9.94
N ASN A 63 -13.66 9.34 -10.00
CA ASN A 63 -13.36 10.67 -10.57
C ASN A 63 -12.97 10.65 -12.06
N GLY A 64 -13.33 9.61 -12.80
CA GLY A 64 -13.04 9.47 -14.23
C GLY A 64 -11.68 8.85 -14.56
N GLU A 65 -10.80 8.64 -13.56
CA GLU A 65 -9.50 8.00 -13.75
C GLU A 65 -9.61 6.48 -13.56
N PRO A 66 -9.06 5.67 -14.48
CA PRO A 66 -9.11 4.21 -14.35
C PRO A 66 -8.24 3.72 -13.18
N LEU A 67 -8.86 3.00 -12.24
CA LEU A 67 -8.21 2.40 -11.08
C LEU A 67 -8.47 0.89 -11.09
N PRO A 68 -7.45 0.05 -11.38
CA PRO A 68 -7.60 -1.39 -11.28
C PRO A 68 -7.61 -1.81 -9.81
N THR A 69 -8.46 -2.76 -9.45
CA THR A 69 -8.49 -3.39 -8.13
C THR A 69 -8.38 -4.89 -8.32
N ILE A 70 -7.38 -5.52 -7.69
CA ILE A 70 -7.17 -6.96 -7.74
C ILE A 70 -8.36 -7.66 -7.08
N VAL A 71 -8.95 -8.61 -7.80
CA VAL A 71 -10.06 -9.45 -7.34
C VAL A 71 -9.76 -10.91 -7.68
N ASP A 72 -10.47 -11.82 -7.01
CA ASP A 72 -10.37 -13.24 -7.37
C ASP A 72 -10.87 -13.47 -8.81
N CYS A 73 -10.14 -14.24 -9.60
CA CYS A 73 -10.50 -14.54 -10.99
C CYS A 73 -11.83 -15.30 -11.14
N THR A 74 -12.29 -15.99 -10.10
CA THR A 74 -13.58 -16.67 -10.08
C THR A 74 -14.72 -15.77 -9.61
N SER A 75 -14.40 -14.55 -9.15
CA SER A 75 -15.40 -13.59 -8.73
C SER A 75 -16.20 -13.08 -9.94
N PRO A 76 -17.54 -12.91 -9.82
CA PRO A 76 -18.33 -12.24 -10.85
C PRO A 76 -17.95 -10.77 -11.05
N SER A 77 -17.14 -10.19 -10.15
CA SER A 77 -16.59 -8.85 -10.29
C SER A 77 -15.29 -8.78 -11.10
N ALA A 78 -14.69 -9.91 -11.47
CA ALA A 78 -13.52 -9.95 -12.35
C ALA A 78 -13.92 -9.54 -13.77
N GLN A 79 -13.37 -8.42 -14.24
CA GLN A 79 -13.68 -7.88 -15.58
C GLN A 79 -12.55 -8.12 -16.56
N TYR A 80 -11.31 -7.96 -16.09
CA TYR A 80 -10.12 -8.11 -16.92
C TYR A 80 -9.05 -8.91 -16.20
N LYS A 81 -8.12 -9.48 -16.96
CA LYS A 81 -6.92 -10.15 -16.48
C LYS A 81 -5.72 -9.39 -16.98
N MET A 82 -4.76 -9.13 -16.10
CA MET A 82 -3.54 -8.46 -16.47
C MET A 82 -2.66 -9.39 -17.30
N GLY A 83 -2.28 -8.94 -18.50
CA GLY A 83 -1.45 -9.71 -19.41
C GLY A 83 -0.02 -9.21 -19.47
N GLU A 84 0.20 -7.89 -19.51
CA GLU A 84 1.55 -7.33 -19.60
C GLU A 84 1.65 -5.95 -18.91
N ARG A 85 2.85 -5.62 -18.42
CA ARG A 85 3.22 -4.27 -17.99
C ARG A 85 4.40 -3.79 -18.80
N LEU A 86 4.17 -2.77 -19.62
CA LEU A 86 5.19 -2.16 -20.45
C LEU A 86 5.75 -0.92 -19.76
N VAL A 87 7.07 -0.86 -19.56
CA VAL A 87 7.74 0.28 -18.92
C VAL A 87 8.27 1.25 -19.99
N GLY A 88 7.94 2.53 -19.84
CA GLY A 88 8.33 3.63 -20.72
C GLY A 88 7.13 4.45 -21.20
N ALA A 89 7.33 5.77 -21.34
CA ALA A 89 6.26 6.74 -21.66
C ALA A 89 5.59 6.48 -23.03
N ASP A 90 6.33 5.92 -23.99
CA ASP A 90 5.84 5.66 -25.36
C ASP A 90 5.29 4.24 -25.55
N LYS A 91 5.23 3.43 -24.49
CA LYS A 91 4.78 2.04 -24.61
C LYS A 91 3.26 1.95 -24.61
N GLN A 92 2.72 1.39 -25.68
CA GLN A 92 1.31 1.08 -25.84
C GLN A 92 1.13 -0.43 -25.96
N CYS A 93 0.00 -0.92 -25.45
CA CYS A 93 -0.40 -2.31 -25.59
C CYS A 93 -0.68 -2.63 -27.06
N ASP A 94 -0.34 -3.84 -27.49
CA ASP A 94 -0.80 -4.34 -28.79
C ASP A 94 -2.32 -4.47 -28.79
N ARG A 95 -3.00 -3.69 -29.63
CA ARG A 95 -4.47 -3.67 -29.72
C ARG A 95 -5.08 -4.99 -30.20
N SER A 96 -4.28 -5.85 -30.85
CA SER A 96 -4.78 -7.15 -31.30
C SER A 96 -4.79 -8.20 -30.18
N SER A 97 -3.93 -8.02 -29.18
CA SER A 97 -3.73 -8.96 -28.07
C SER A 97 -4.43 -8.53 -26.77
N TYR A 98 -4.79 -7.25 -26.63
CA TYR A 98 -5.32 -6.68 -25.39
C TYR A 98 -6.59 -5.85 -25.61
N ASP A 99 -7.58 -6.06 -24.75
CA ASP A 99 -8.89 -5.40 -24.79
C ASP A 99 -8.90 -4.04 -24.09
N TYR A 100 -8.01 -3.85 -23.11
CA TYR A 100 -7.99 -2.64 -22.28
C TYR A 100 -6.56 -2.27 -21.85
N SER A 101 -6.31 -0.97 -21.67
CA SER A 101 -5.01 -0.48 -21.24
C SER A 101 -5.13 0.69 -20.28
N ILE A 102 -4.26 0.73 -19.25
CA ILE A 102 -4.15 1.85 -18.32
C ILE A 102 -2.72 2.38 -18.39
N SER A 103 -2.56 3.62 -18.80
CA SER A 103 -1.27 4.32 -18.78
C SER A 103 -1.14 5.10 -17.48
N VAL A 104 -0.08 4.81 -16.74
CA VAL A 104 0.24 5.46 -15.48
C VAL A 104 1.49 6.31 -15.70
N THR A 105 1.34 7.61 -15.45
CA THR A 105 2.45 8.56 -15.52
C THR A 105 2.74 9.11 -14.14
N GLY A 106 4.02 9.28 -13.80
CA GLY A 106 4.37 9.68 -12.44
C GLY A 106 5.66 10.48 -12.35
N ARG A 107 5.64 11.57 -11.58
CA ARG A 107 6.82 12.46 -11.43
C ARG A 107 8.03 11.82 -10.74
N ARG A 108 7.84 10.70 -10.02
CA ARG A 108 8.87 10.01 -9.21
C ARG A 108 8.97 8.51 -9.50
N MET A 109 8.28 8.04 -10.53
CA MET A 109 8.28 6.64 -10.94
C MET A 109 8.42 6.58 -12.46
N ALA A 110 8.93 5.46 -12.98
CA ALA A 110 8.92 5.26 -14.42
C ALA A 110 7.48 5.18 -14.90
N ASP A 111 7.17 5.87 -16.00
CA ASP A 111 5.89 5.72 -16.67
C ASP A 111 5.73 4.27 -17.14
N TYR A 112 4.53 3.73 -17.02
CA TYR A 112 4.23 2.39 -17.49
C TYR A 112 2.80 2.28 -17.99
N THR A 113 2.57 1.34 -18.89
CA THR A 113 1.24 0.98 -19.38
C THR A 113 0.94 -0.46 -18.97
N MET A 114 -0.21 -0.65 -18.34
CA MET A 114 -0.75 -1.96 -18.00
C MET A 114 -1.70 -2.40 -19.12
N CYS A 115 -1.52 -3.63 -19.58
CA CYS A 115 -2.29 -4.24 -20.66
C CYS A 115 -3.15 -5.37 -20.12
N PHE A 116 -4.44 -5.34 -20.44
CA PHE A 116 -5.42 -6.27 -19.91
C PHE A 116 -6.22 -6.95 -21.00
N THR A 117 -6.57 -8.21 -20.77
CA THR A 117 -7.49 -9.01 -21.59
C THR A 117 -8.79 -9.21 -20.83
N LYS A 118 -9.92 -9.29 -21.52
CA LYS A 118 -11.21 -9.60 -20.88
C LYS A 118 -11.21 -11.03 -20.32
N VAL A 119 -11.81 -11.22 -19.13
CA VAL A 119 -11.99 -12.56 -18.50
C VAL A 119 -13.30 -13.19 -18.94
#